data_AF-A0A6M2A211-F1
#
_entry.id   AF-A0A6M2A211-F1
#
_cell.length_a   1.000
_cell.length_b   1.000
_cell.length_c   1.000
_cell.angle_alpha   90.00
_cell.angle_beta   90.00
_cell.angle_gamma   90.00
#
_symmetry.space_group_name_H-M   'P 1'
#
loop_
_entity.id
_entity.type
_entity.pdbx_description
1 polymer ?
#
loop_
_entity_poly.entity_id
_entity_poly.type
_entity_poly.pdbx_seq_one_letter_code
_entity_poly.pdbx_strand_id
1 'polypeptide(L)'
;ELERLTFIKTDVEGYDFSLFKLHKPLITKWRPALQVEVHKTLNYQEKKAFADSIKELNYTLYFVPDVTLSSMHPLSDSDLENSKTFDLFASPN
;
A
#
# COMPACT_ATOMS: atom_id res chain seq x y z
N GLU A 1 12.30 20.26 10.76
CA GLU A 1 12.25 19.12 9.82
C GLU A 1 11.59 17.92 10.50
N LEU A 2 11.00 17.00 9.74
CA LEU A 2 10.68 15.65 10.24
C LEU A 2 12.01 14.91 10.41
N GLU A 3 12.49 14.74 11.64
CA GLU A 3 13.82 14.14 11.88
C GLU A 3 13.87 12.65 11.48
N ARG A 4 12.73 11.94 11.47
CA ARG A 4 12.64 10.55 11.00
C ARG A 4 11.20 10.14 10.69
N LEU A 5 10.82 10.11 9.41
CA LEU A 5 9.54 9.54 8.99
C LEU A 5 9.69 8.01 8.86
N THR A 6 9.11 7.25 9.78
CA THR A 6 9.24 5.78 9.83
C THR A 6 8.00 5.04 9.36
N PHE A 7 6.84 5.69 9.38
CA PHE A 7 5.57 5.07 9.05
C PHE A 7 4.60 6.08 8.45
N ILE A 8 3.85 5.65 7.44
CA ILE A 8 2.73 6.38 6.87
C ILE A 8 1.52 5.44 6.88
N LYS A 9 0.41 5.91 7.44
CA LYS A 9 -0.91 5.30 7.25
C LYS A 9 -1.79 6.26 6.47
N THR A 10 -2.46 5.77 5.44
CA THR A 10 -3.52 6.49 4.73
C THR A 10 -4.79 5.66 4.70
N ASP A 11 -5.92 6.36 4.72
CA ASP A 11 -7.26 5.82 4.63
C ASP A 11 -8.13 6.96 4.10
N VAL A 12 -8.13 7.13 2.78
CA VAL A 12 -8.75 8.30 2.13
C VAL A 12 -9.80 7.89 1.10
N GLU A 13 -10.54 6.82 1.38
CA GLU A 13 -11.73 6.38 0.63
C GLU A 13 -11.44 6.24 -0.88
N GLY A 14 -10.30 5.63 -1.22
CA GLY A 14 -9.87 5.35 -2.60
C GLY A 14 -8.93 6.36 -3.27
N TYR A 15 -8.49 7.42 -2.59
CA TYR A 15 -7.48 8.35 -3.13
C TYR A 15 -6.03 7.98 -2.77
N ASP A 16 -5.81 6.87 -2.08
CA ASP A 16 -4.51 6.41 -1.57
C ASP A 16 -3.44 6.29 -2.65
N PHE A 17 -3.78 5.78 -3.83
CA PHE A 17 -2.81 5.69 -4.93
C PHE A 17 -2.36 7.07 -5.42
N SER A 18 -3.26 8.05 -5.45
CA SER A 18 -2.94 9.42 -5.84
C SER A 18 -2.04 10.09 -4.80
N LEU A 19 -2.31 9.88 -3.51
CA LEU A 19 -1.45 10.35 -2.41
C LEU A 19 -0.06 9.71 -2.47
N PHE A 20 0.01 8.40 -2.72
CA PHE A 20 1.28 7.71 -2.90
C PHE A 20 2.09 8.33 -4.04
N LYS A 21 1.48 8.61 -5.20
CA LYS A 21 2.15 9.25 -6.33
C LYS A 21 2.65 10.66 -5.98
N LEU A 22 1.80 11.46 -5.33
CA LEU A 22 2.13 12.84 -4.91
C LEU A 22 3.31 12.86 -3.93
N HIS A 23 3.33 11.93 -2.97
CA HIS A 23 4.33 11.84 -1.92
C HIS A 23 5.48 10.88 -2.24
N LYS A 24 5.56 10.33 -3.46
CA LYS A 24 6.64 9.44 -3.90
C LYS A 24 8.03 9.99 -3.58
N PRO A 25 8.35 11.29 -3.75
CA PRO A 25 9.65 11.83 -3.36
C PRO A 25 9.97 11.67 -1.86
N LEU A 26 8.99 11.87 -0.98
CA LEU A 26 9.16 11.71 0.47
C LEU A 26 9.31 10.23 0.85
N ILE A 27 8.50 9.36 0.24
CA ILE A 27 8.53 7.92 0.45
C ILE A 27 9.89 7.35 0.00
N THR A 28 10.42 7.80 -1.14
CA THR A 28 11.75 7.40 -1.62
C THR A 28 12.86 7.92 -0.70
N LYS A 29 12.77 9.16 -0.20
CA LYS A 29 13.78 9.76 0.68
C LYS A 29 13.88 9.05 2.03
N TRP A 30 12.74 8.83 2.68
CA TRP A 30 12.70 8.37 4.07
C TRP A 30 12.46 6.88 4.23
N ARG A 31 11.96 6.22 3.17
CA ARG A 31 11.60 4.80 3.14
C ARG A 31 10.80 4.33 4.35
N PRO A 32 9.67 4.98 4.70
CA PRO A 32 8.84 4.55 5.82
C PRO A 32 8.06 3.27 5.46
N ALA A 33 7.69 2.47 6.45
CA ALA A 33 6.64 1.47 6.24
C ALA A 33 5.32 2.15 5.87
N LEU A 34 4.52 1.52 5.01
CA LEU A 34 3.24 2.05 4.54
C LEU A 34 2.09 1.12 4.94
N GLN A 35 0.96 1.69 5.33
CA GLN A 35 -0.32 1.02 5.38
C GLN A 35 -1.32 1.88 4.60
N VAL A 36 -1.78 1.38 3.47
CA VAL A 36 -2.63 2.14 2.54
C VAL A 36 -3.88 1.34 2.18
N GLU A 37 -4.99 2.02 1.95
CA GLU A 37 -6.23 1.37 1.54
C GLU A 37 -6.18 1.06 0.03
N VAL A 38 -6.48 -0.18 -0.33
CA VAL A 38 -6.81 -0.55 -1.71
C VAL A 38 -8.32 -0.67 -1.81
N HIS A 39 -8.95 0.41 -2.25
CA HIS A 39 -10.40 0.54 -2.26
C HIS A 39 -11.08 -0.37 -3.31
N LYS A 40 -12.25 -0.90 -2.96
CA LYS A 40 -13.04 -1.83 -3.80
C LYS A 40 -13.43 -1.30 -5.19
N THR A 41 -13.47 0.02 -5.38
CA THR A 41 -13.84 0.63 -6.67
C THR A 41 -12.75 0.51 -7.72
N LEU A 42 -11.51 0.24 -7.31
CA LEU A 42 -10.41 0.00 -8.24
C LEU A 42 -10.59 -1.34 -8.93
N ASN A 43 -10.42 -1.37 -10.24
CA ASN A 43 -10.35 -2.61 -11.00
C ASN A 43 -8.99 -3.29 -10.81
N TYR A 44 -8.87 -4.55 -11.25
CA TYR A 44 -7.63 -5.33 -11.12
C TYR A 44 -6.39 -4.61 -11.68
N GLN A 45 -6.49 -3.97 -12.84
CA GLN A 45 -5.35 -3.28 -13.47
C GLN A 45 -4.92 -2.06 -12.65
N GLU A 46 -5.87 -1.33 -12.05
CA GLU A 46 -5.57 -0.19 -11.18
C GLU A 46 -4.92 -0.65 -9.86
N LYS A 47 -5.47 -1.71 -9.25
CA LYS A 47 -4.90 -2.33 -8.03
C LYS A 47 -3.48 -2.84 -8.28
N LYS A 48 -3.29 -3.52 -9.42
CA LYS A 48 -1.99 -4.03 -9.85
C LYS A 48 -1.00 -2.89 -10.11
N ALA A 49 -1.40 -1.84 -10.83
CA ALA A 49 -0.55 -0.68 -11.06
C ALA A 49 -0.14 0.01 -9.75
N PHE A 50 -1.03 0.07 -8.77
CA PHE A 50 -0.70 0.58 -7.44
C PHE A 50 0.35 -0.29 -6.74
N ALA A 51 0.09 -1.60 -6.64
CA ALA A 51 1.03 -2.55 -6.03
C ALA A 51 2.41 -2.53 -6.72
N ASP A 52 2.44 -2.57 -8.05
CA ASP A 52 3.67 -2.55 -8.84
C ASP A 52 4.45 -1.23 -8.63
N SER A 53 3.76 -0.09 -8.54
CA SER A 53 4.40 1.21 -8.28
C SER A 53 5.10 1.27 -6.90
N ILE A 54 4.59 0.55 -5.90
CA ILE A 54 5.22 0.43 -4.58
C ILE A 54 6.38 -0.57 -4.64
N LYS A 55 6.20 -1.72 -5.31
CA LYS A 55 7.26 -2.73 -5.51
C LYS A 55 8.48 -2.17 -6.23
N GLU A 56 8.29 -1.26 -7.20
CA GLU A 56 9.37 -0.53 -7.89
C GLU A 56 10.28 0.25 -6.93
N LEU A 57 9.79 0.64 -5.75
CA LEU A 57 10.57 1.29 -4.70
C LEU A 57 11.28 0.31 -3.76
N ASN A 58 11.34 -0.98 -4.13
CA ASN A 58 11.94 -2.06 -3.36
C ASN A 58 11.27 -2.26 -1.99
N TYR A 59 9.95 -2.39 -1.99
CA TYR A 59 9.15 -2.75 -0.82
C TYR A 59 8.61 -4.17 -0.94
N THR A 60 8.50 -4.86 0.19
CA THR A 60 7.75 -6.10 0.30
C THR A 60 6.30 -5.78 0.67
N LEU A 61 5.36 -6.34 -0.08
CA LEU A 61 3.92 -6.07 0.07
C LEU A 61 3.19 -7.23 0.75
N TYR A 62 2.26 -6.88 1.62
CA TYR A 62 1.42 -7.80 2.37
C TYR A 62 -0.03 -7.39 2.27
N PHE A 63 -0.90 -8.35 1.99
CA PHE A 63 -2.33 -8.19 2.05
C PHE A 63 -2.80 -8.31 3.51
N VAL A 64 -3.66 -7.39 3.93
CA VAL A 64 -4.24 -7.32 5.27
C VAL A 64 -5.77 -7.27 5.13
N PRO A 65 -6.48 -8.41 5.24
CA PRO A 65 -7.92 -8.48 5.02
C PRO A 65 -8.77 -7.88 6.13
N ASP A 66 -8.25 -7.90 7.37
CA ASP A 66 -8.94 -7.54 8.60
C ASP A 66 -7.97 -6.86 9.56
N VAL A 67 -8.49 -6.29 10.65
CA VAL A 67 -7.72 -5.55 11.67
C VAL A 67 -6.69 -6.43 12.41
N THR A 68 -6.78 -7.76 12.30
CA THR A 68 -5.89 -8.68 13.00
C THR A 68 -4.68 -9.06 12.14
N LEU A 69 -3.48 -8.89 12.69
CA LEU A 69 -2.22 -9.26 12.01
C LEU A 69 -2.10 -10.75 11.67
N SER A 70 -2.89 -11.62 12.32
CA SER A 70 -2.88 -13.07 12.12
C SER A 70 -3.28 -13.53 10.72
N SER A 71 -4.02 -12.70 9.97
CA SER A 71 -4.42 -12.99 8.60
C SER A 71 -3.53 -12.32 7.54
N MET A 72 -2.51 -11.56 7.97
CA MET A 72 -1.57 -10.91 7.06
C MET A 72 -0.72 -11.95 6.34
N HIS A 73 -0.60 -11.80 5.02
CA HIS A 73 0.24 -12.66 4.20
C HIS A 73 0.82 -11.87 3.02
N PRO A 74 1.89 -12.37 2.36
CA PRO A 74 2.44 -11.72 1.17
C PRO A 74 1.37 -11.49 0.11
N LEU A 75 1.33 -10.29 -0.46
CA LEU A 75 0.34 -9.93 -1.48
C LEU A 75 0.46 -10.83 -2.71
N SER A 76 -0.64 -11.49 -3.07
CA SER A 76 -0.78 -12.32 -4.28
C SER A 76 -1.65 -11.64 -5.35
N ASP A 77 -1.61 -12.13 -6.59
CA ASP A 77 -2.49 -11.61 -7.65
C ASP A 77 -3.97 -11.92 -7.38
N SER A 78 -4.29 -13.05 -6.73
CA SER A 78 -5.66 -13.38 -6.32
C SER A 78 -6.24 -12.38 -5.31
N ASP A 79 -5.39 -11.75 -4.49
CA ASP A 79 -5.83 -10.71 -3.56
C ASP A 79 -6.20 -9.41 -4.29
N LEU A 80 -5.50 -9.10 -5.40
CA LEU A 80 -5.80 -7.95 -6.24
C LEU A 80 -7.11 -8.13 -7.01
N GLU A 81 -7.50 -9.37 -7.29
CA GLU A 81 -8.81 -9.69 -7.90
C GLU A 81 -9.98 -9.56 -6.89
N ASN A 82 -9.70 -9.41 -5.60
CA ASN A 82 -10.72 -9.26 -4.55
C ASN A 82 -11.62 -8.04 -4.82
N SER A 83 -12.93 -8.22 -4.68
CA SER A 83 -13.94 -7.16 -4.87
C SER A 83 -14.19 -6.31 -3.62
N LYS A 84 -13.53 -6.63 -2.49
CA LYS A 84 -13.61 -5.86 -1.25
C LYS A 84 -12.45 -4.87 -1.14
N THR A 85 -12.67 -3.86 -0.32
CA THR A 85 -11.61 -2.99 0.19
C THR A 85 -10.72 -3.79 1.12
N PHE A 86 -9.42 -3.55 1.08
CA PHE A 86 -8.45 -4.16 1.99
C PHE A 86 -7.29 -3.22 2.28
N ASP A 87 -6.57 -3.48 3.37
CA ASP A 87 -5.34 -2.80 3.69
C ASP A 87 -4.15 -3.47 2.98
N LEU A 88 -3.30 -2.65 2.38
CA LEU A 88 -2.03 -3.06 1.83
C LEU A 88 -0.92 -2.54 2.74
N PHE A 89 -0.18 -3.45 3.37
CA PHE A 89 1.00 -3.11 4.15
C PHE A 89 2.26 -3.26 3.28
N ALA A 90 3.12 -2.23 3.28
CA ALA A 90 4.38 -2.23 2.56
C ALA A 90 5.54 -2.04 3.54
N SER A 91 6.44 -3.02 3.62
CA SER A 91 7.67 -2.92 4.40
C SER A 91 8.83 -2.54 3.47
N PRO A 92 9.61 -1.49 3.77
CA PRO A 92 10.82 -1.18 3.01
C PRO A 92 11.85 -2.31 3.19
N ASN A 93 12.50 -2.71 2.09
CA ASN A 93 13.67 -3.60 2.12
C ASN A 93 14.97 -2.83 2.35
#